data_AF-A0A6N0A2Q7-F1
#
_entry.id   AF-A0A6N0A2Q7-F1
#
_cell.length_a   1.000
_cell.length_b   1.000
_cell.length_c   1.000
_cell.angle_alpha   90.00
_cell.angle_beta   90.00
_cell.angle_gamma   90.00
#
_symmetry.space_group_name_H-M   'P 1'
#
loop_
_entity.id
_entity.type
_entity.pdbx_description
1 polymer ?
#
loop_
_entity_poly.entity_id
_entity_poly.type
_entity_poly.pdbx_seq_one_letter_code
_entity_poly.pdbx_strand_id
1 'polypeptide(L)' 'PNAYILYRKERHQSVKARRPDITNNEISQVLGRLWNSETREVRAYYK' A
#
# COMPACT_ATOMS: atom_id res chain seq x y z
N PRO A 1 -14.65 -7.23 -0.33
CA PRO A 1 -13.26 -6.92 -0.74
C PRO A 1 -12.70 -5.82 0.16
N ASN A 2 -11.55 -6.02 0.80
CA ASN A 2 -11.04 -5.10 1.82
C ASN A 2 -10.30 -3.92 1.16
N ALA A 3 -10.64 -2.68 1.51
CA ALA A 3 -10.09 -1.44 0.93
C ALA A 3 -8.55 -1.42 0.90
N TYR A 4 -7.93 -1.96 1.95
CA TYR A 4 -6.47 -2.09 2.04
C TYR A 4 -5.87 -3.01 0.97
N ILE A 5 -6.59 -4.07 0.57
CA ILE A 5 -6.12 -5.03 -0.45
C ILE A 5 -6.08 -4.37 -1.83
N LEU A 6 -7.05 -3.50 -2.16
CA LEU A 6 -7.06 -2.71 -3.39
C LEU A 6 -5.92 -1.69 -3.40
N TYR A 7 -5.78 -0.91 -2.32
CA TYR A 7 -4.70 0.06 -2.14
C TYR A 7 -3.31 -0.59 -2.29
N ARG A 8 -3.11 -1.76 -1.67
CA ARG A 8 -1.85 -2.51 -1.75
C ARG A 8 -1.58 -2.97 -3.17
N LYS A 9 -2.57 -3.51 -3.89
CA LYS A 9 -2.36 -4.09 -5.23
C LYS A 9 -1.85 -3.04 -6.23
N GLU A 10 -2.39 -1.83 -6.19
CA GLU A 10 -1.96 -0.73 -7.06
C GLU A 10 -0.55 -0.23 -6.72
N ARG A 11 -0.27 -0.02 -5.44
CA ARG A 11 0.99 0.58 -4.99
C ARG A 11 2.14 -0.41 -4.88
N HIS A 12 1.87 -1.70 -4.67
CA HIS A 12 2.90 -2.74 -4.54
C HIS A 12 3.79 -2.80 -5.78
N GLN A 13 3.21 -2.77 -6.98
CA GLN A 13 3.98 -2.78 -8.22
C GLN A 13 4.83 -1.53 -8.39
N SER A 14 4.30 -0.34 -8.06
CA SER A 14 5.05 0.92 -8.09
C SER A 14 6.21 0.95 -7.10
N VAL A 15 5.98 0.46 -5.87
CA VAL A 15 7.02 0.38 -4.84
C VAL A 15 8.09 -0.62 -5.24
N LYS A 16 7.73 -1.79 -5.75
CA LYS A 16 8.68 -2.80 -6.24
C LYS A 16 9.46 -2.33 -7.47
N ALA A 17 8.85 -1.52 -8.33
CA ALA A 17 9.54 -0.92 -9.48
C ALA A 17 10.56 0.15 -9.04
N ARG A 18 10.23 0.97 -8.03
CA ARG A 18 11.14 1.99 -7.48
C ARG A 18 12.23 1.37 -6.59
N ARG A 19 11.91 0.27 -5.91
CA ARG A 19 12.75 -0.44 -4.96
C ARG A 19 12.64 -1.94 -5.21
N PRO A 20 13.38 -2.48 -6.19
CA PRO A 20 13.45 -3.92 -6.40
C PRO A 20 14.32 -4.63 -5.35
N ASP A 21 15.06 -3.86 -4.54
CA ASP A 21 15.93 -4.32 -3.45
C ASP A 21 15.16 -4.80 -2.22
N ILE A 22 13.95 -4.28 -2.00
CA ILE A 22 13.16 -4.58 -0.82
C ILE A 22 12.30 -5.83 -0.99
N THR A 23 12.14 -6.55 0.11
CA THR A 23 11.36 -7.79 0.14
C THR A 23 9.86 -7.50 0.14
N ASN A 24 9.06 -8.47 -0.31
CA ASN A 24 7.59 -8.37 -0.25
C ASN A 24 7.05 -8.07 1.16
N ASN A 25 7.79 -8.50 2.20
CA ASN A 25 7.41 -8.28 3.59
C ASN A 25 7.63 -6.81 3.98
N GLU A 26 8.74 -6.21 3.57
CA GLU A 26 9.01 -4.78 3.76
C GLU A 26 8.00 -3.93 3.00
N ILE A 27 7.65 -4.30 1.76
CA ILE A 27 6.62 -3.58 1.00
C ILE A 27 5.29 -3.59 1.76
N SER A 28 4.90 -4.74 2.34
CA SER A 28 3.69 -4.83 3.16
C SER A 28 3.77 -3.96 4.42
N GLN A 29 4.92 -3.90 5.09
CA GLN A 29 5.09 -3.02 6.25
C GLN A 29 5.04 -1.54 5.88
N VAL A 30 5.69 -1.15 4.78
CA VAL A 30 5.69 0.22 4.28
C VAL A 30 4.28 0.63 3.88
N LEU A 31 3.58 -0.18 3.08
CA LEU A 31 2.20 0.11 2.65
C LEU A 31 1.21 0.10 3.81
N GLY A 32 1.42 -0.75 4.83
CA GLY A 32 0.60 -0.75 6.04
C GLY A 32 0.81 0.51 6.89
N ARG A 33 2.04 1.03 6.97
CA ARG A 33 2.32 2.31 7.64
C ARG A 33 1.76 3.49 6.85
N LEU A 34 1.96 3.51 5.53
CA LEU A 34 1.38 4.52 4.63
C LEU A 34 -0.14 4.54 4.76
N TRP A 35 -0.80 3.39 4.70
CA TRP A 35 -2.25 3.29 4.86
C TRP A 35 -2.76 3.81 6.21
N ASN A 36 -2.04 3.56 7.30
CA ASN A 36 -2.37 4.11 8.61
C ASN A 36 -2.16 5.64 8.69
N SER A 37 -1.11 6.14 8.03
CA SER A 37 -0.80 7.56 7.95
C SER A 37 -1.66 8.31 6.91
N GLU A 38 -2.32 7.59 6.01
CA GLU A 38 -3.13 8.16 4.94
C GLU A 38 -4.40 8.80 5.50
N THR A 39 -4.86 9.87 4.85
CA THR A 39 -6.05 10.58 5.31
C THR A 39 -7.31 9.74 5.14
N ARG A 40 -8.35 10.17 5.86
CA ARG A 40 -9.65 9.50 5.88
C ARG A 40 -10.31 9.51 4.50
N GLU A 41 -10.03 10.50 3.65
CA GLU A 41 -10.56 10.56 2.27
C GLU A 41 -10.01 9.42 1.42
N VAL A 42 -8.71 9.13 1.50
CA VAL A 42 -8.11 8.04 0.71
C VAL A 42 -8.68 6.70 1.16
N ARG A 43 -8.83 6.50 2.48
CA ARG A 43 -9.46 5.28 3.00
C ARG A 43 -10.92 5.13 2.58
N ALA A 44 -11.64 6.23 2.44
CA ALA A 44 -13.02 6.25 1.94
C ALA A 44 -13.11 5.97 0.43
N TYR A 45 -12.11 6.42 -0.35
CA TYR A 45 -12.04 6.17 -1.80
C TYR A 45 -11.91 4.68 -2.15
N TYR A 46 -11.20 3.92 -1.33
CA TYR A 46 -11.01 2.48 -1.54
C TYR A 46 -12.11 1.58 -0.91
N LYS A 47 -13.16 2.16 -0.30
CA LYS A 47 -14.20 1.45 0.47
C LYS A 47 -15.16 0.64 -0.39
#